data_AF-A0A2D5VLT9-F1
#
_entry.id   AF-A0A2D5VLT9-F1
#
_cell.length_a   1.000
_cell.length_b   1.000
_cell.length_c   1.000
_cell.angle_alpha   90.00
_cell.angle_beta   90.00
_cell.angle_gamma   90.00
#
_symmetry.space_group_name_H-M   'P 1'
#
loop_
_entity.id
_entity.type
_entity.pdbx_description
1 polymer ?
#
loop_
_entity_poly.entity_id
_entity_poly.type
_entity_poly.pdbx_seq_one_letter_code
_entity_poly.pdbx_strand_id
1 'polypeptide(L)'
;MKMSRRAKRMQRNHKRNANKSTLNLTALMDIFTILVFFLMVNQLEVEVQNTDTVELPVSVAEAKPDEQLTVLVTSNDVLVQGRSVIKTADLKGLEDDLIPVLQTELDYHAARTPLAEGEEGRPVTIVGDKSTAYSVLKKIMNTCAKSGFSNISLAVNQQQPGGA
;
A
#
# COMPACT_ATOMS: atom_id res chain seq x y z
N MET A 1 -4.61 58.02 57.96
CA MET A 1 -4.75 56.73 58.71
C MET A 1 -3.64 55.78 58.28
N LYS A 2 -2.85 55.23 59.22
CA LYS A 2 -1.75 54.30 58.91
C LYS A 2 -2.31 52.89 58.67
N MET A 3 -2.08 52.34 57.48
CA MET A 3 -2.50 50.99 57.11
C MET A 3 -1.93 49.93 58.07
N SER A 4 -2.76 48.98 58.49
CA SER A 4 -2.34 47.89 59.37
C SER A 4 -1.35 46.95 58.66
N ARG A 5 -0.46 46.29 59.43
CA ARG A 5 0.53 45.33 58.88
C ARG A 5 -0.14 44.20 58.09
N ARG A 6 -1.33 43.77 58.49
CA ARG A 6 -2.14 42.76 57.80
C ARG A 6 -2.68 43.27 56.46
N ALA A 7 -3.20 44.50 56.42
CA ALA A 7 -3.63 45.15 55.18
C ALA A 7 -2.46 45.29 54.19
N LYS A 8 -1.29 45.70 54.67
CA LYS A 8 -0.06 45.80 53.86
C LYS A 8 0.39 44.44 53.30
N ARG A 9 0.20 43.34 54.05
CA ARG A 9 0.48 41.97 53.58
C ARG A 9 -0.52 41.51 52.52
N MET A 10 -1.83 41.74 52.73
CA MET A 10 -2.86 41.39 51.75
C MET A 10 -2.69 42.16 50.44
N GLN A 11 -2.40 43.46 50.50
CA GLN A 11 -2.16 44.29 49.32
C GLN A 11 -0.94 43.81 48.52
N ARG A 12 0.15 43.39 49.19
CA ARG A 12 1.33 42.81 48.53
C ARG A 12 1.00 41.48 47.84
N ASN A 13 0.16 40.64 48.45
CA ASN A 13 -0.25 39.37 47.85
C ASN A 13 -1.13 39.58 46.61
N HIS A 14 -2.10 40.51 46.69
CA HIS A 14 -2.95 40.86 45.56
C HIS A 14 -2.13 41.44 44.40
N LYS A 15 -1.18 42.35 44.68
CA LYS A 15 -0.29 42.92 43.65
C LYS A 15 0.61 41.85 42.98
N ARG A 16 1.02 40.81 43.71
CA ARG A 16 1.79 39.68 43.14
C ARG A 16 0.93 38.78 42.25
N ASN A 17 -0.32 38.54 42.62
CA ASN A 17 -1.20 37.65 41.86
C ASN A 17 -1.92 38.34 40.70
N ALA A 18 -2.08 39.67 40.73
CA ALA A 18 -2.68 40.44 39.64
C ALA A 18 -1.87 40.36 38.33
N ASN A 19 -0.55 40.13 38.41
CA ASN A 19 0.35 40.06 37.25
C ASN A 19 0.61 38.64 36.75
N LYS A 20 -0.11 37.63 37.25
CA LYS A 20 0.27 36.21 37.06
C LYS A 20 -0.54 35.45 36.01
N SER A 21 -1.48 36.09 35.31
CA SER A 21 -2.41 35.38 34.42
C SER A 21 -2.65 36.06 33.08
N THR A 22 -1.68 36.78 32.53
CA THR A 22 -1.73 37.11 31.10
C THR A 22 -1.28 35.87 30.34
N LEU A 23 -2.21 35.21 29.64
CA LEU A 23 -1.87 34.13 28.71
C LEU A 23 -0.76 34.63 27.78
N ASN A 24 0.31 33.83 27.63
CA ASN A 24 1.40 34.19 26.75
C ASN A 24 0.93 34.03 25.30
N LEU A 25 0.54 35.14 24.67
CA LEU A 25 -0.07 35.16 23.35
C LEU A 25 0.83 34.49 22.29
N THR A 26 2.16 34.58 22.45
CA THR A 26 3.13 33.90 21.56
C THR A 26 3.06 32.39 21.69
N ALA A 27 3.07 31.85 22.91
CA ALA A 27 2.94 30.40 23.13
C ALA A 27 1.55 29.88 22.68
N LEU A 28 0.51 30.70 22.81
CA LEU A 28 -0.84 30.36 22.37
C LEU A 28 -0.93 30.31 20.83
N MET A 29 -0.37 31.29 20.13
CA MET A 29 -0.30 31.25 18.67
C MET A 29 0.48 30.04 18.16
N ASP A 30 1.60 29.69 18.81
CA ASP A 30 2.46 28.58 18.40
C ASP A 30 1.72 27.23 18.43
N ILE A 31 0.99 26.94 19.52
CA ILE A 31 0.15 25.75 19.63
C ILE A 31 -0.96 25.73 18.56
N PHE A 32 -1.61 26.87 18.30
CA PHE A 32 -2.62 26.95 17.25
C PHE A 32 -2.05 26.68 15.86
N THR A 33 -0.86 27.21 15.56
CA THR A 33 -0.23 26.99 14.25
C THR A 33 0.16 25.53 14.03
N ILE A 34 0.67 24.84 15.05
CA ILE A 34 0.99 23.40 14.98
C ILE A 34 -0.29 22.59 14.73
N LEU A 35 -1.39 22.89 15.42
CA LEU A 35 -2.66 22.18 15.21
C LEU A 35 -3.24 22.41 13.83
N VAL A 36 -3.16 23.63 13.29
CA VAL A 36 -3.63 23.93 11.92
C VAL A 36 -2.79 23.21 10.88
N PHE A 37 -1.45 23.19 11.01
CA PHE A 37 -0.60 22.41 10.11
C PHE A 37 -0.85 20.91 10.23
N PHE A 38 -1.01 20.40 11.46
CA PHE A 38 -1.36 19.00 11.70
C PHE A 38 -2.68 18.63 11.04
N LEU A 39 -3.73 19.45 11.22
CA LEU A 39 -5.02 19.26 10.55
C LEU A 39 -4.87 19.36 9.04
N MET A 40 -4.16 20.37 8.50
CA MET A 40 -3.97 20.54 7.06
C MET A 40 -3.25 19.34 6.42
N VAL A 41 -2.26 18.75 7.10
CA VAL A 41 -1.55 17.56 6.61
C VAL A 41 -2.39 16.30 6.73
N ASN A 42 -3.18 16.14 7.81
CA ASN A 42 -4.01 14.93 8.01
C ASN A 42 -5.35 14.98 7.27
N GLN A 43 -5.86 16.15 6.89
CA GLN A 43 -7.08 16.28 6.09
C GLN A 43 -6.86 16.02 4.59
N LEU A 44 -5.62 15.84 4.14
CA LEU A 44 -5.34 15.41 2.76
C LEU A 44 -5.52 13.89 2.55
N GLU A 45 -5.73 13.10 3.60
CA GLU A 45 -5.76 11.64 3.47
C GLU A 45 -7.13 10.97 3.62
N VAL A 46 -8.21 11.64 4.06
CA VAL A 46 -9.53 10.98 4.08
C VAL A 46 -10.67 11.99 3.91
N GLU A 47 -11.12 12.24 2.67
CA GLU A 47 -12.51 12.61 2.44
C GLU A 47 -12.99 12.31 1.00
N VAL A 48 -13.78 11.25 0.86
CA VAL A 48 -14.86 11.21 -0.14
C VAL A 48 -16.16 11.15 0.67
N GLN A 49 -16.60 12.33 1.13
CA GLN A 49 -17.95 12.46 1.66
C GLN A 49 -18.93 12.48 0.49
N ASN A 50 -19.73 11.42 0.45
CA ASN A 50 -20.92 11.27 -0.38
C ASN A 50 -21.89 12.41 -0.11
N THR A 51 -22.25 13.16 -1.16
CA THR A 51 -23.37 14.11 -1.12
C THR A 51 -24.62 13.45 -1.69
N ASP A 52 -25.62 13.21 -0.82
CA ASP A 52 -26.91 12.54 -1.08
C ASP A 52 -27.91 13.32 -1.97
N THR A 53 -27.48 13.98 -3.05
CA THR A 53 -28.41 14.70 -3.96
C THR A 53 -28.01 14.65 -5.44
N VAL A 54 -27.48 13.53 -5.92
CA VAL A 54 -27.31 13.29 -7.36
C VAL A 54 -27.73 11.85 -7.66
N GLU A 55 -28.77 11.66 -8.48
CA GLU A 55 -29.03 10.37 -9.11
C GLU A 55 -27.93 10.12 -10.14
N LEU A 56 -26.85 9.49 -9.69
CA LEU A 56 -25.82 8.98 -10.58
C LEU A 56 -26.38 7.71 -11.26
N PRO A 57 -26.30 7.60 -12.59
CA PRO A 57 -26.66 6.35 -13.26
C PRO A 57 -25.80 5.23 -12.65
N VAL A 58 -26.38 4.03 -12.47
CA VAL A 58 -25.68 2.81 -12.02
C VAL A 58 -24.60 2.44 -13.03
N SER A 59 -23.49 3.14 -12.98
CA SER A 59 -22.22 2.71 -13.52
C SER A 59 -21.48 2.13 -12.33
N VAL A 60 -21.39 0.81 -12.31
CA VAL A 60 -20.48 0.09 -11.42
C VAL A 60 -19.06 0.43 -11.87
N ALA A 61 -18.63 1.65 -11.58
CA ALA A 61 -17.23 2.03 -11.62
C ALA A 61 -16.62 1.69 -10.25
N GLU A 62 -16.86 0.47 -9.76
CA GLU A 62 -15.85 -0.24 -8.97
C GLU A 62 -14.73 -0.64 -9.95
N ALA A 63 -14.01 0.33 -10.52
CA ALA A 63 -12.65 0.07 -10.91
C ALA A 63 -11.85 -0.02 -9.61
N LYS A 64 -12.07 -1.10 -8.85
CA LYS A 64 -11.02 -1.61 -7.97
C LYS A 64 -9.77 -1.63 -8.84
N PRO A 65 -8.61 -1.18 -8.33
CA PRO A 65 -7.37 -1.28 -9.08
C PRO A 65 -7.34 -2.70 -9.64
N ASP A 66 -7.30 -2.85 -10.97
CA ASP A 66 -7.32 -4.18 -11.59
C ASP A 66 -6.24 -4.98 -10.86
N GLU A 67 -6.66 -6.02 -10.11
CA GLU A 67 -5.74 -6.83 -9.34
C GLU A 67 -4.87 -7.57 -10.35
N GLN A 68 -3.75 -6.95 -10.71
CA GLN A 68 -2.82 -7.50 -11.67
C GLN A 68 -2.42 -8.88 -11.19
N LEU A 69 -2.51 -9.85 -12.10
CA LEU A 69 -2.30 -11.24 -11.74
C LEU A 69 -0.92 -11.40 -11.11
N THR A 70 -0.88 -11.86 -9.86
CA THR A 70 0.38 -12.07 -9.14
C THR A 70 0.65 -13.57 -8.97
N VAL A 71 1.81 -14.00 -9.45
CA VAL A 71 2.35 -15.35 -9.29
C VAL A 71 3.49 -15.31 -8.28
N LEU A 72 3.26 -15.83 -7.08
CA LEU A 72 4.26 -15.87 -6.01
C LEU A 72 4.96 -17.23 -6.01
N VAL A 73 6.28 -17.22 -6.14
CA VAL A 73 7.13 -18.41 -6.10
C VAL A 73 7.90 -18.40 -4.79
N THR A 74 7.47 -19.24 -3.86
CA THR A 74 8.14 -19.46 -2.57
C THR A 74 9.10 -20.65 -2.66
N SER A 75 9.86 -20.90 -1.61
CA SER A 75 10.72 -22.09 -1.54
C SER A 75 9.95 -23.42 -1.68
N ASN A 76 8.67 -23.48 -1.29
CA ASN A 76 7.88 -24.72 -1.22
C ASN A 76 6.73 -24.79 -2.24
N ASP A 77 6.11 -23.65 -2.53
CA ASP A 77 4.87 -23.56 -3.30
C ASP A 77 4.89 -22.42 -4.33
N VAL A 78 4.19 -22.62 -5.43
CA VAL A 78 3.79 -21.59 -6.39
C VAL A 78 2.33 -21.24 -6.14
N LEU A 79 2.08 -19.96 -5.91
CA LEU A 79 0.76 -19.42 -5.63
C LEU A 79 0.33 -18.46 -6.74
N VAL A 80 -0.95 -18.52 -7.11
CA VAL A 80 -1.60 -17.57 -8.03
C VAL A 80 -2.67 -16.83 -7.23
N GLN A 81 -2.58 -15.50 -7.14
CA GLN A 81 -3.49 -14.68 -6.32
C GLN A 81 -3.66 -15.20 -4.88
N GLY A 82 -2.56 -15.63 -4.26
CA GLY A 82 -2.55 -16.17 -2.89
C GLY A 82 -3.03 -17.62 -2.74
N ARG A 83 -3.49 -18.28 -3.80
CA ARG A 83 -3.88 -19.70 -3.78
C ARG A 83 -2.72 -20.59 -4.23
N SER A 84 -2.32 -21.58 -3.43
CA SER A 84 -1.31 -22.57 -3.84
C SER A 84 -1.83 -23.45 -4.97
N VAL A 85 -1.06 -23.54 -6.06
CA VAL A 85 -1.40 -24.28 -7.28
C VAL A 85 -0.53 -25.53 -7.42
N ILE A 86 0.77 -25.43 -7.13
CA ILE A 86 1.73 -26.54 -7.25
C ILE A 86 2.92 -26.34 -6.32
N LYS A 87 3.50 -27.45 -5.84
CA LYS A 87 4.74 -27.40 -5.06
C LYS A 87 5.94 -27.15 -5.97
N THR A 88 6.88 -26.31 -5.53
CA THR A 88 8.11 -26.03 -6.28
C THR A 88 9.00 -27.26 -6.47
N ALA A 89 8.91 -28.26 -5.58
CA ALA A 89 9.61 -29.53 -5.71
C ALA A 89 9.19 -30.29 -6.99
N ASP A 90 7.91 -30.24 -7.33
CA ASP A 90 7.35 -30.97 -8.47
C ASP A 90 7.77 -30.32 -9.81
N LEU A 91 8.09 -29.01 -9.79
CA LEU A 91 8.56 -28.26 -10.96
C LEU A 91 9.98 -28.62 -11.40
N LYS A 92 10.81 -29.12 -10.47
CA LYS A 92 12.19 -29.52 -10.77
C LYS A 92 12.25 -30.83 -11.58
N GLY A 93 11.25 -31.69 -11.44
CA GLY A 93 11.19 -32.99 -12.12
C GLY A 93 10.51 -32.99 -13.49
N LEU A 94 9.80 -31.92 -13.85
CA LEU A 94 9.18 -31.76 -15.17
C LEU A 94 10.28 -31.50 -16.22
N GLU A 95 10.40 -32.33 -17.25
CA GLU A 95 11.27 -32.04 -18.41
C GLU A 95 10.64 -31.00 -19.33
N ASP A 96 9.32 -30.88 -19.31
CA ASP A 96 8.59 -29.97 -20.17
C ASP A 96 8.73 -28.51 -19.71
N ASP A 97 8.71 -27.59 -20.67
CA ASP A 97 8.82 -26.15 -20.45
C ASP A 97 7.50 -25.53 -19.94
N LEU A 98 6.44 -26.34 -19.87
CA LEU A 98 5.10 -25.97 -19.44
C LEU A 98 4.68 -26.64 -18.15
N ILE A 99 3.88 -25.91 -17.37
CA ILE A 99 3.30 -26.37 -16.12
C ILE A 99 1.78 -26.48 -16.31
N PRO A 100 1.23 -27.68 -16.59
CA PRO A 100 -0.19 -27.82 -16.97
C PRO A 100 -1.18 -27.29 -15.90
N VAL A 101 -0.86 -27.51 -14.62
CA VAL A 101 -1.70 -27.07 -13.50
C VAL A 101 -1.73 -25.54 -13.40
N LEU A 102 -0.59 -24.90 -13.61
CA LEU A 102 -0.49 -23.44 -13.65
C LEU A 102 -1.22 -22.88 -14.88
N GLN A 103 -1.05 -23.50 -16.05
CA GLN A 103 -1.73 -23.09 -17.27
C GLN A 103 -3.26 -23.08 -17.10
N THR A 104 -3.82 -24.15 -16.51
CA THR A 104 -5.27 -24.25 -16.27
C THR A 104 -5.79 -23.08 -15.42
N GLU A 105 -5.04 -22.69 -14.39
CA GLU A 105 -5.46 -21.62 -13.51
C GLU A 105 -5.25 -20.23 -14.14
N LEU A 106 -4.19 -20.06 -14.93
CA LEU A 106 -3.99 -18.86 -15.74
C LEU A 106 -5.08 -18.69 -16.79
N ASP A 107 -5.49 -19.76 -17.46
CA ASP A 107 -6.56 -19.74 -18.47
C ASP A 107 -7.92 -19.37 -17.83
N TYR A 108 -8.16 -19.80 -16.60
CA TYR A 108 -9.32 -19.40 -15.80
C TYR A 108 -9.33 -17.89 -15.48
N HIS A 109 -8.17 -17.32 -15.12
CA HIS A 109 -8.05 -15.88 -14.91
C HIS A 109 -8.13 -15.09 -16.23
N ALA A 110 -7.53 -15.61 -17.28
CA ALA A 110 -7.61 -15.07 -18.64
C ALA A 110 -9.07 -14.96 -19.11
N ALA A 111 -9.92 -15.94 -18.83
CA ALA A 111 -11.33 -15.89 -19.21
C ALA A 111 -12.12 -14.74 -18.54
N ARG A 112 -11.63 -14.19 -17.43
CA ARG A 112 -12.31 -13.14 -16.64
C ARG A 112 -11.72 -11.75 -16.79
N THR A 113 -10.47 -11.67 -17.23
CA THR A 113 -9.81 -10.40 -17.49
C THR A 113 -9.80 -10.18 -19.00
N PRO A 114 -10.60 -9.26 -19.56
CA PRO A 114 -10.49 -8.93 -20.98
C PRO A 114 -9.10 -8.33 -21.27
N LEU A 115 -8.57 -8.62 -22.46
CA LEU A 115 -7.39 -7.93 -22.96
C LEU A 115 -7.78 -6.49 -23.30
N ALA A 116 -7.00 -5.53 -22.82
CA ALA A 116 -7.18 -4.12 -23.18
C ALA A 116 -6.91 -3.91 -24.68
N GLU A 117 -7.67 -3.01 -25.31
CA GLU A 117 -7.45 -2.70 -26.73
C GLU A 117 -6.06 -2.10 -26.95
N GLY A 118 -5.27 -2.73 -27.81
CA GLY A 118 -3.92 -2.28 -28.17
C GLY A 118 -2.77 -2.94 -27.38
N GLU A 119 -3.06 -3.78 -26.38
CA GLU A 119 -2.06 -4.55 -25.64
C GLU A 119 -1.86 -5.95 -26.24
N GLU A 120 -0.60 -6.38 -26.39
CA GLU A 120 -0.26 -7.71 -26.93
C GLU A 120 -0.43 -8.84 -25.90
N GLY A 121 -0.68 -8.51 -24.63
CA GLY A 121 -1.08 -9.50 -23.64
C GLY A 121 -1.36 -8.92 -22.26
N ARG A 122 -1.90 -9.78 -21.40
CA ARG A 122 -2.30 -9.39 -20.05
C ARG A 122 -1.09 -9.16 -19.16
N PRO A 123 -1.13 -8.15 -18.29
CA PRO A 123 -0.04 -7.88 -17.37
C PRO A 123 -0.05 -8.91 -16.22
N VAL A 124 1.14 -9.46 -15.89
CA VAL A 124 1.35 -10.43 -14.81
C VAL A 124 2.62 -10.07 -14.03
N THR A 125 2.57 -10.18 -12.71
CA THR A 125 3.72 -9.97 -11.84
C THR A 125 4.17 -11.30 -11.25
N ILE A 126 5.42 -11.69 -11.51
CA ILE A 126 6.05 -12.87 -10.92
C ILE A 126 6.93 -12.39 -9.76
N VAL A 127 6.59 -12.80 -8.55
CA VAL A 127 7.37 -12.53 -7.34
C VAL A 127 8.15 -13.78 -7.00
N GLY A 128 9.47 -13.73 -7.11
CA GLY A 128 10.33 -14.88 -6.86
C GLY A 128 11.14 -14.74 -5.58
N ASP A 129 11.20 -15.80 -4.77
CA ASP A 129 12.20 -15.90 -3.72
C ASP A 129 13.62 -15.88 -4.32
N LYS A 130 14.57 -15.29 -3.59
CA LYS A 130 15.98 -15.15 -3.99
C LYS A 130 16.63 -16.50 -4.31
N SER A 131 16.19 -17.56 -3.62
CA SER A 131 16.71 -18.92 -3.79
C SER A 131 16.16 -19.66 -5.01
N THR A 132 15.18 -19.07 -5.72
CA THR A 132 14.51 -19.72 -6.84
C THR A 132 15.45 -19.86 -8.04
N ALA A 133 15.62 -21.09 -8.52
CA ALA A 133 16.43 -21.34 -9.70
C ALA A 133 15.82 -20.69 -10.95
N TYR A 134 16.66 -20.08 -11.80
CA TYR A 134 16.21 -19.44 -13.04
C TYR A 134 15.44 -20.39 -13.97
N SER A 135 15.79 -21.68 -13.96
CA SER A 135 15.07 -22.70 -14.74
C SER A 135 13.59 -22.80 -14.34
N VAL A 136 13.27 -22.66 -13.05
CA VAL A 136 11.88 -22.66 -12.55
C VAL A 136 11.17 -21.38 -13.00
N LEU A 137 11.80 -20.22 -12.84
CA LEU A 137 11.25 -18.94 -13.29
C LEU A 137 10.97 -18.96 -14.80
N LYS A 138 11.88 -19.50 -15.60
CA LYS A 138 11.73 -19.61 -17.06
C LYS A 138 10.49 -20.43 -17.45
N LYS A 139 10.26 -21.57 -16.79
CA LYS A 139 9.06 -22.40 -17.05
C LYS A 139 7.77 -21.67 -16.70
N ILE A 140 7.77 -20.95 -15.58
CA ILE A 140 6.64 -20.13 -15.15
C ILE A 140 6.38 -19.02 -16.18
N MET A 141 7.42 -18.29 -16.59
CA MET A 141 7.32 -17.24 -17.62
C MET A 141 6.78 -17.78 -18.95
N ASN A 142 7.29 -18.94 -19.40
CA ASN A 142 6.81 -19.60 -20.61
C ASN A 142 5.33 -20.00 -20.51
N THR A 143 4.92 -20.53 -19.35
CA THR A 143 3.52 -20.91 -19.10
C THR A 143 2.62 -19.67 -19.09
N CYS A 144 3.04 -18.59 -18.43
CA CYS A 144 2.34 -17.30 -18.45
C CYS A 144 2.16 -16.74 -19.85
N ALA A 145 3.23 -16.71 -20.65
CA ALA A 145 3.19 -16.22 -22.03
C ALA A 145 2.22 -17.05 -22.89
N LYS A 146 2.20 -18.38 -22.76
CA LYS A 146 1.27 -19.24 -23.51
C LYS A 146 -0.20 -19.05 -23.10
N SER A 147 -0.47 -18.71 -21.84
CA SER A 147 -1.82 -18.37 -21.35
C SER A 147 -2.26 -16.92 -21.65
N GLY A 148 -1.50 -16.19 -22.48
CA GLY A 148 -1.85 -14.82 -22.89
C GLY A 148 -1.45 -13.74 -21.89
N PHE A 149 -0.58 -14.06 -20.93
CA PHE A 149 0.05 -13.09 -20.02
C PHE A 149 1.49 -12.80 -20.49
N SER A 150 1.63 -12.05 -21.59
CA SER A 150 2.93 -11.74 -22.19
C SER A 150 3.62 -10.52 -21.57
N ASN A 151 2.87 -9.62 -20.90
CA ASN A 151 3.43 -8.46 -20.21
C ASN A 151 3.87 -8.86 -18.78
N ILE A 152 5.07 -9.46 -18.70
CA ILE A 152 5.60 -10.05 -17.46
C ILE A 152 6.50 -9.04 -16.72
N SER A 153 6.09 -8.68 -15.51
CA SER A 153 6.92 -7.96 -14.54
C SER A 153 7.54 -8.94 -13.54
N LEU A 154 8.86 -8.88 -13.34
CA LEU A 154 9.57 -9.74 -12.39
C LEU A 154 9.99 -8.91 -11.17
N ALA A 155 9.51 -9.30 -9.99
CA ALA A 155 9.91 -8.73 -8.71
C ALA A 155 10.78 -9.74 -7.95
N VAL A 156 12.08 -9.45 -7.87
CA VAL A 156 13.06 -10.25 -7.12
C VAL A 156 13.86 -9.34 -6.21
N ASN A 157 14.16 -9.80 -5.00
CA ASN A 157 15.13 -9.13 -4.15
C ASN A 157 16.54 -9.38 -4.70
N GLN A 158 17.02 -8.48 -5.57
CA GLN A 158 18.42 -8.49 -6.00
C GLN A 158 19.32 -8.12 -4.81
N GLN A 159 20.24 -9.02 -4.46
CA GLN A 159 21.43 -8.55 -3.77
C GLN A 159 22.25 -7.76 -4.77
N GLN A 160 22.46 -6.48 -4.47
CA GLN A 160 23.34 -5.59 -5.20
C GLN A 160 24.66 -6.32 -5.45
N PRO A 161 25.10 -6.51 -6.72
CA PRO A 161 26.38 -7.12 -6.99
C PRO A 161 27.43 -6.23 -6.33
N GLY A 162 28.12 -6.77 -5.31
CA GLY A 162 29.20 -6.08 -4.63
C GLY A 162 30.20 -5.64 -5.68
N GLY A 163 30.34 -4.32 -5.86
CA GLY A 163 31.40 -3.75 -6.66
C GLY A 163 32.73 -4.23 -6.12
N ALA A 164 33.49 -4.89 -6.99
CA ALA A 164 34.88 -5.29 -6.74
C ALA A 164 35.78 -4.06 -6.57
#